data_AF-A0A7W6R1H1-F1
#
_entry.id   AF-A0A7W6R1H1-F1
#
_cell.length_a   1.000
_cell.length_b   1.000
_cell.length_c   1.000
_cell.angle_alpha   90.00
_cell.angle_beta   90.00
_cell.angle_gamma   90.00
#
_symmetry.space_group_name_H-M   'P 1'
#
loop_
_entity.id
_entity.type
_entity.pdbx_description
1 polymer ?
#
loop_
_entity_poly.entity_id
_entity_poly.type
_entity_poly.pdbx_seq_one_letter_code
_entity_poly.pdbx_strand_id
1 'polypeptide(L)' 'MSERRAETGWIEWAGGKQPVADEVLLEVILKNGMRYEEYSDEIRWSTRNDRDVARYRVVSA' A
#
# COMPACT_ATOMS: atom_id res chain seq x y z
N MET A 1 -3.77 -17.22 26.07
CA MET A 1 -4.37 -16.81 24.78
C MET A 1 -4.19 -15.31 24.59
N SER A 2 -3.10 -14.89 23.98
CA SER A 2 -2.94 -13.52 23.45
C SER A 2 -1.76 -13.54 22.49
N GLU A 3 -1.97 -14.23 21.36
CA GLU A 3 -1.14 -14.00 20.19
C GLU A 3 -1.44 -12.58 19.73
N ARG A 4 -0.51 -11.66 20.01
CA ARG A 4 -0.42 -10.37 19.34
C ARG A 4 -0.28 -10.70 17.86
N ARG A 5 -1.39 -10.66 17.10
CA ARG A 5 -1.34 -10.79 15.64
C ARG A 5 -0.30 -9.79 15.16
N ALA A 6 0.73 -10.30 14.48
CA ALA A 6 1.82 -9.51 13.95
C ALA A 6 1.27 -8.23 13.31
N GLU A 7 1.72 -7.07 13.79
CA GLU A 7 1.57 -5.81 13.06
C GLU A 7 2.29 -6.00 11.72
N THR A 8 1.54 -6.36 10.69
CA THR A 8 2.09 -6.92 9.45
C THR A 8 2.85 -5.90 8.58
N GLY A 9 3.20 -4.74 9.13
CA GLY A 9 3.87 -3.63 8.43
C GLY A 9 3.01 -2.95 7.37
N TRP A 10 1.78 -3.41 7.16
CA TRP A 10 0.85 -2.83 6.20
C TRP A 10 0.16 -1.60 6.77
N ILE A 11 0.20 -0.54 5.99
CA ILE A 11 -0.50 0.71 6.23
C ILE A 11 -1.75 0.70 5.37
N GLU A 12 -2.93 0.74 6.00
CA GLU A 12 -4.19 0.95 5.28
C GLU A 12 -4.22 2.36 4.70
N TRP A 13 -4.64 2.48 3.45
CA TRP A 13 -4.69 3.75 2.75
C TRP A 13 -6.13 4.08 2.37
N ALA A 14 -6.66 5.14 2.98
CA ALA A 14 -8.04 5.59 2.80
C ALA A 14 -8.20 6.61 1.66
N GLY A 15 -7.13 6.93 0.93
CA GLY A 15 -7.10 7.94 -0.11
C GLY A 15 -6.28 9.18 0.25
N GLY A 16 -6.26 10.15 -0.67
CA GLY A 16 -5.51 11.40 -0.53
C GLY A 16 -4.36 11.48 -1.52
N LYS A 17 -3.30 12.21 -1.12
CA LYS A 17 -2.05 12.26 -1.89
C LYS A 17 -1.19 11.04 -1.58
N GLN A 18 -0.17 10.82 -2.40
CA GLN A 18 0.91 9.88 -2.14
C GLN A 18 1.44 10.09 -0.70
N PRO A 19 1.45 9.04 0.14
CA PRO A 19 1.79 9.16 1.57
C PRO A 19 3.28 8.98 1.87
N VAL A 20 4.10 8.64 0.86
CA VAL A 20 5.54 8.40 0.98
C VAL A 20 6.31 9.29 0.01
N ALA A 21 7.62 9.43 0.20
CA ALA A 21 8.49 10.11 -0.77
C ALA A 21 8.52 9.38 -2.12
N ASP A 22 8.98 10.05 -3.17
CA ASP A 22 9.21 9.46 -4.49
C ASP A 22 10.35 8.43 -4.44
N GLU A 23 10.43 7.56 -5.44
CA GLU A 23 11.45 6.48 -5.56
C GLU A 23 11.48 5.47 -4.40
N VAL A 24 10.42 5.40 -3.57
CA VAL A 24 10.29 4.39 -2.50
C VAL A 24 9.62 3.15 -3.06
N LEU A 25 10.28 1.99 -2.97
CA LEU A 25 9.70 0.72 -3.40
C LEU A 25 8.66 0.26 -2.38
N LEU A 26 7.43 0.09 -2.84
CA LEU A 26 6.31 -0.37 -2.04
C LEU A 26 5.86 -1.75 -2.49
N GLU A 27 5.36 -2.51 -1.54
CA GLU A 27 4.45 -3.59 -1.83
C GLU A 27 3.02 -3.10 -1.60
N VAL A 28 2.14 -3.34 -2.58
CA VAL A 28 0.79 -2.80 -2.63
C VAL A 28 -0.22 -3.94 -2.70
N ILE A 29 -1.32 -3.78 -1.98
CA ILE A 29 -2.53 -4.60 -2.15
C ILE A 29 -3.67 -3.68 -2.58
N LEU A 30 -4.27 -4.01 -3.71
CA LEU A 30 -5.43 -3.33 -4.26
C LEU A 30 -6.72 -3.80 -3.56
N LYS A 31 -7.80 -3.02 -3.70
CA LYS A 31 -9.12 -3.36 -3.14
C LYS A 31 -9.68 -4.67 -3.69
N ASN A 32 -9.35 -5.02 -4.93
CA ASN A 32 -9.71 -6.29 -5.56
C ASN A 32 -8.83 -7.48 -5.10
N GLY A 33 -7.89 -7.26 -4.18
CA GLY A 33 -7.02 -8.28 -3.61
C GLY A 33 -5.74 -8.57 -4.42
N MET A 34 -5.56 -7.95 -5.60
CA MET A 34 -4.31 -8.08 -6.35
C MET A 34 -3.15 -7.44 -5.57
N ARG A 35 -1.97 -8.05 -5.70
CA ARG A 35 -0.75 -7.64 -5.01
C ARG A 35 0.38 -7.48 -6.01
N TYR A 36 1.16 -6.42 -5.87
CA TYR A 36 2.34 -6.16 -6.70
C TYR A 36 3.33 -5.26 -5.93
N GLU A 37 4.57 -5.22 -6.41
CA GLU A 37 5.59 -4.25 -5.98
C GLU A 37 5.77 -3.18 -7.05
N GLU A 38 5.90 -1.93 -6.64
CA GLU A 38 6.10 -0.80 -7.55
C GLU A 38 6.66 0.41 -6.79
N TYR A 39 7.35 1.30 -7.49
CA TYR A 39 7.80 2.57 -6.92
C TYR A 39 6.62 3.51 -6.62
N SER A 40 6.77 4.28 -5.55
CA SER A 40 5.73 5.15 -5.00
C SER A 40 5.14 6.16 -5.99
N ASP A 41 5.99 6.68 -6.88
CA ASP A 41 5.69 7.68 -7.92
C ASP A 41 5.06 7.06 -9.19
N GLU A 42 5.27 5.77 -9.43
CA GLU A 42 4.63 5.01 -10.51
C GLU A 42 3.23 4.48 -10.12
N ILE A 43 2.92 4.45 -8.82
CA ILE A 43 1.61 4.03 -8.32
C ILE A 43 0.55 5.11 -8.55
N ARG A 44 -0.56 4.74 -9.18
CA ARG A 44 -1.76 5.58 -9.20
C ARG A 44 -2.45 5.57 -7.83
N TRP A 45 -2.22 6.63 -7.06
CA TRP A 45 -2.93 6.91 -5.82
C TRP A 45 -4.34 7.46 -6.11
N SER A 46 -5.34 6.58 -6.19
CA SER A 46 -6.77 6.95 -6.30
C SER A 46 -7.70 6.05 -5.48
N THR A 47 -8.97 6.44 -5.32
CA THR A 47 -10.00 5.67 -4.58
C THR A 47 -11.31 5.48 -5.36
N ARG A 48 -11.25 5.61 -6.69
CA ARG A 48 -12.35 5.56 -7.66
C ARG A 48 -12.86 4.16 -8.02
N ASN A 49 -12.06 3.10 -7.97
CA ASN A 49 -12.45 1.74 -8.37
C ASN A 49 -11.78 0.65 -7.50
N ASP A 50 -11.95 -0.61 -7.87
CA ASP A 50 -11.45 -1.78 -7.15
C ASP A 50 -9.97 -2.11 -7.42
N ARG A 51 -9.37 -1.52 -8.46
CA ARG A 51 -7.93 -1.58 -8.75
C ARG A 51 -7.13 -0.48 -8.07
N ASP A 52 -7.73 0.17 -7.09
CA ASP A 52 -7.07 1.18 -6.28
C ASP A 52 -6.40 0.59 -5.06
N VAL A 53 -5.37 1.29 -4.58
CA VAL A 53 -4.62 0.93 -3.38
C VAL A 53 -5.58 0.82 -2.19
N ALA A 54 -5.53 -0.32 -1.51
CA ALA A 54 -6.22 -0.54 -0.24
C ALA A 54 -5.24 -0.42 0.94
N ARG A 55 -4.05 -0.99 0.77
CA ARG A 55 -2.95 -0.93 1.73
C ARG A 55 -1.62 -1.10 1.05
N TYR A 56 -0.58 -0.58 1.68
CA TYR A 56 0.79 -0.68 1.19
C TYR A 56 1.76 -0.94 2.34
N ARG A 57 2.98 -1.36 2.04
CA ARG A 57 4.09 -1.37 2.99
C ARG A 57 5.37 -0.99 2.28
N VAL A 58 6.29 -0.36 2.99
CA VAL A 58 7.62 -0.04 2.45
C VAL A 58 8.46 -1.32 2.39
N VAL A 59 9.06 -1.58 1.23
CA VAL A 59 9.99 -2.68 1.00
C VAL A 59 11.43 -2.17 1.07
N SER A 60 11.72 -1.06 0.38
CA SER A 60 12.98 -0.32 0.46
C SER A 60 12.73 1.17 0.21
N ALA A 61 13.58 2.01 0.81
CA ALA A 61 13.56 3.46 0.68
C ALA A 61 14.94 3.99 0.30
#